data_AF-A0A533XL02-F1
#
_entry.id   AF-A0A533XL02-F1
#
_cell.length_a   1.000
_cell.length_b   1.000
_cell.length_c   1.000
_cell.angle_alpha   90.00
_cell.angle_beta   90.00
_cell.angle_gamma   90.00
#
_symmetry.space_group_name_H-M   'P 1'
#
loop_
_entity.id
_entity.type
_entity.pdbx_description
1 polymer ?
#
loop_
_entity_poly.entity_id
_entity_poly.type
_entity_poly.pdbx_seq_one_letter_code
_entity_poly.pdbx_strand_id
1 'polypeptide(L)'
;MPPSIHPVDLIAALRHKHLTPAIVFLTSRHACDDAMQAFQRSQVLLPKQRQQAIASVLEQLIVQYPSIAEHPLLPAVQRLGVAAHHAGHLPSWKIAVEELMRQGCLDAVFATTTLAAGVDFPARTVVLTQSSVRKTRDFTDLTISEVQQIAGRAGRRGKDLVGFAVMTPSPYIDLNVITKGLTGQPEPIDSQFVITYPMVLNLLKAHPLDQIQPILAKSFAQFQLNRRAEALERKLDQLHEQMRPYGPRVCTDWITQWQVYDQARKQKAHRVQVKRREPPEVQARLHFLTPGRLVGLPKGRGIVLRQYRSRGQRSSMVTVLRPNDAVTECPAAMITQVLDRTFEVAEAPVYPWCTPESLEELSRHLSELPSRIPALPVLAQDEREELTESQIAQTLDEFPCPTCPSRPACQKDHAQALRLRQDMHRHNKLLQALRHGLWHKFQARADADLSSHRGRGMGTAHPH
;
A
#
# COMPACT_ATOMS: atom_id res chain seq x y z
N MET A 1 -16.03 -16.14 -23.34
CA MET A 1 -14.56 -16.06 -23.14
C MET A 1 -13.96 -17.29 -23.80
N PRO A 2 -12.91 -17.19 -24.63
CA PRO A 2 -12.39 -18.37 -25.29
C PRO A 2 -11.82 -19.32 -24.21
N PRO A 3 -12.22 -20.60 -24.21
CA PRO A 3 -11.65 -21.58 -23.29
C PRO A 3 -10.16 -21.75 -23.60
N SER A 4 -9.35 -21.97 -22.56
CA SER A 4 -8.00 -22.51 -22.74
C SER A 4 -8.08 -23.77 -23.60
N ILE A 5 -7.21 -23.90 -24.60
CA ILE A 5 -7.18 -25.08 -25.48
C ILE A 5 -7.09 -26.33 -24.60
N HIS A 6 -8.01 -27.28 -24.81
CA HIS A 6 -8.05 -28.51 -24.04
C HIS A 6 -6.71 -29.27 -24.24
N PRO A 7 -6.11 -29.84 -23.18
CA PRO A 7 -4.75 -30.39 -23.24
C PRO A 7 -4.61 -31.52 -24.27
N VAL A 8 -5.67 -32.32 -24.48
CA VAL A 8 -5.68 -33.38 -25.50
C VAL A 8 -5.59 -32.79 -26.92
N ASP A 9 -6.37 -31.75 -27.20
CA ASP A 9 -6.40 -31.09 -28.52
C ASP A 9 -5.10 -30.36 -28.81
N LEU A 10 -4.53 -29.72 -27.78
CA LEU A 10 -3.23 -29.07 -27.86
C LEU A 10 -2.14 -30.06 -28.29
N ILE A 11 -2.02 -31.20 -27.60
CA ILE A 11 -1.00 -32.19 -27.96
C ILE A 11 -1.31 -32.84 -29.31
N ALA A 12 -2.58 -33.08 -29.65
CA ALA A 12 -2.96 -33.57 -30.98
C ALA A 12 -2.51 -32.61 -32.10
N ALA A 13 -2.71 -31.30 -31.92
CA ALA A 13 -2.25 -30.29 -32.86
C ALA A 13 -0.71 -30.26 -32.97
N LEU A 14 0.01 -30.35 -31.85
CA LEU A 14 1.47 -30.42 -31.85
C LEU A 14 2.00 -31.69 -32.54
N ARG A 15 1.36 -32.85 -32.32
CA ARG A 15 1.68 -34.10 -33.01
C ARG A 15 1.51 -33.96 -34.52
N HIS A 16 0.38 -33.42 -34.97
CA HIS A 16 0.08 -33.20 -36.39
C HIS A 16 1.08 -32.24 -37.06
N LYS A 17 1.63 -31.28 -36.31
CA LYS A 17 2.65 -30.34 -36.80
C LYS A 17 4.09 -30.83 -36.59
N HIS A 18 4.31 -32.06 -36.12
CA HIS A 18 5.63 -32.61 -35.78
C HIS A 18 6.43 -31.74 -34.80
N LEU A 19 5.73 -31.14 -33.83
CA LEU A 19 6.30 -30.28 -32.78
C LEU A 19 6.52 -31.03 -31.46
N THR A 20 6.27 -32.33 -31.41
CA THR A 20 6.60 -33.18 -30.25
C THR A 20 8.08 -33.62 -30.29
N PRO A 21 8.70 -33.88 -29.12
CA PRO A 21 8.07 -33.87 -27.81
C PRO A 21 8.00 -32.44 -27.21
N ALA A 22 6.99 -32.19 -26.38
CA ALA A 22 6.69 -30.86 -25.85
C ALA A 22 6.66 -30.80 -24.32
N ILE A 23 7.08 -29.68 -23.73
CA ILE A 23 6.86 -29.39 -22.31
C ILE A 23 5.77 -28.35 -22.18
N VAL A 24 4.68 -28.68 -21.51
CA VAL A 24 3.56 -27.76 -21.26
C VAL A 24 3.67 -27.24 -19.84
N PHE A 25 3.97 -25.94 -19.69
CA PHE A 25 4.14 -25.31 -18.39
C PHE A 25 2.82 -24.79 -17.84
N LEU A 26 2.41 -25.31 -16.68
CA LEU A 26 1.16 -25.00 -15.99
C LEU A 26 1.42 -24.30 -14.63
N THR A 27 0.37 -23.74 -14.02
CA THR A 27 0.45 -22.95 -12.76
C THR A 27 0.80 -23.78 -11.55
N SER A 28 0.23 -24.99 -11.49
CA SER A 28 0.06 -25.71 -10.25
C SER A 28 0.17 -27.21 -10.49
N ARG A 29 0.41 -27.94 -9.39
CA ARG A 29 0.46 -29.41 -9.40
C ARG A 29 -0.88 -29.99 -9.84
N HIS A 30 -1.96 -29.46 -9.25
CA HIS A 30 -3.34 -29.82 -9.59
C HIS A 30 -3.63 -29.63 -11.09
N ALA A 31 -3.18 -28.54 -11.71
CA ALA A 31 -3.39 -28.34 -13.15
C ALA A 31 -2.68 -29.40 -14.02
N CYS A 32 -1.51 -29.90 -13.58
CA CYS A 32 -0.81 -30.98 -14.27
C CYS A 32 -1.57 -32.31 -14.12
N ASP A 33 -2.10 -32.58 -12.93
CA ASP A 33 -2.93 -33.77 -12.67
C ASP A 33 -4.25 -33.72 -13.45
N ASP A 34 -4.91 -32.55 -13.52
CA ASP A 34 -6.11 -32.33 -14.33
C ASP A 34 -5.85 -32.61 -15.81
N ALA A 35 -4.69 -32.17 -16.33
CA ALA A 35 -4.31 -32.48 -17.70
C ALA A 35 -4.17 -34.00 -17.89
N MET A 36 -3.56 -34.73 -16.96
CA MET A 36 -3.48 -36.19 -17.01
C MET A 36 -4.86 -36.85 -16.96
N GLN A 37 -5.76 -36.36 -16.10
CA GLN A 37 -7.14 -36.86 -16.02
C GLN A 37 -7.92 -36.62 -17.32
N ALA A 38 -7.74 -35.46 -17.96
CA ALA A 38 -8.34 -35.17 -19.26
C ALA A 38 -7.89 -36.17 -20.34
N PHE A 39 -6.61 -36.57 -20.33
CA PHE A 39 -6.10 -37.63 -21.19
C PHE A 39 -6.67 -39.01 -20.84
N GLN A 40 -6.79 -39.36 -19.56
CA GLN A 40 -7.35 -40.64 -19.13
C GLN A 40 -8.83 -40.80 -19.51
N ARG A 41 -9.60 -39.70 -19.52
CA ARG A 41 -10.99 -39.67 -19.98
C ARG A 41 -11.12 -39.65 -21.51
N SER A 42 -10.04 -39.33 -22.22
CA SER A 42 -10.01 -39.37 -23.67
C SER A 42 -9.88 -40.80 -24.18
N GLN A 43 -10.42 -41.08 -25.37
CA GLN A 43 -10.23 -42.37 -26.06
C GLN A 43 -8.91 -42.43 -26.86
N VAL A 44 -8.01 -41.47 -26.67
CA VAL A 44 -6.74 -41.40 -27.39
C VAL A 44 -5.79 -42.47 -26.86
N LEU A 45 -5.20 -43.26 -27.76
CA LEU A 45 -4.22 -44.29 -27.42
C LEU A 45 -3.02 -44.19 -28.34
N LEU A 46 -1.83 -44.47 -27.80
CA LEU A 46 -0.65 -44.65 -28.64
C LEU A 46 -0.68 -46.00 -29.40
N PRO A 47 0.02 -46.11 -30.53
CA PRO A 47 0.23 -47.41 -31.18
C PRO A 47 0.87 -48.43 -30.22
N LYS A 48 0.46 -49.71 -30.31
CA LYS A 48 0.95 -50.79 -29.41
C LYS A 48 2.47 -50.86 -29.32
N GLN A 49 3.18 -50.65 -30.44
CA GLN A 49 4.64 -50.64 -30.47
C GLN A 49 5.24 -49.55 -29.57
N ARG A 50 4.66 -48.35 -29.55
CA ARG A 50 5.11 -47.27 -28.66
C ARG A 50 4.78 -47.56 -27.20
N GLN A 51 3.61 -48.17 -26.94
CA GLN A 51 3.26 -48.59 -25.58
C GLN A 51 4.24 -49.63 -25.04
N GLN A 52 4.66 -50.59 -25.87
CA GLN A 52 5.66 -51.60 -25.53
C GLN A 52 7.05 -50.98 -25.28
N ALA A 53 7.45 -49.99 -26.10
CA ALA A 53 8.71 -49.27 -25.88
C ALA A 53 8.70 -48.54 -24.53
N ILE A 54 7.60 -47.85 -24.18
CA ILE A 54 7.45 -47.22 -22.86
C ILE A 54 7.49 -48.26 -21.74
N ALA A 55 6.80 -49.39 -21.91
CA ALA A 55 6.75 -50.47 -20.93
C ALA A 55 8.15 -51.03 -20.63
N SER A 56 8.95 -51.31 -21.67
CA SER A 56 10.29 -51.86 -21.53
C SER A 56 11.22 -50.93 -20.72
N VAL A 57 11.15 -49.63 -20.97
CA VAL A 57 11.93 -48.64 -20.20
C VAL A 57 11.45 -48.57 -18.75
N LEU A 58 10.13 -48.57 -18.53
CA LEU A 58 9.54 -48.58 -17.19
C LEU A 58 9.92 -49.84 -16.40
N GLU A 59 9.91 -51.02 -17.02
CA GLU A 59 10.31 -52.28 -16.39
C GLU A 59 11.76 -52.23 -15.89
N GLN A 60 12.69 -51.73 -16.71
CA GLN A 60 14.09 -51.54 -16.30
C GLN A 60 14.23 -50.59 -15.12
N LEU A 61 13.46 -49.49 -15.13
CA LEU A 61 13.47 -48.51 -14.04
C LEU A 61 12.81 -49.04 -12.77
N ILE A 62 11.77 -49.87 -12.88
CA ILE A 62 11.09 -50.50 -11.74
C ILE A 62 12.04 -51.46 -11.01
N VAL A 63 12.89 -52.19 -11.73
CA VAL A 63 13.92 -53.04 -11.10
C VAL A 63 14.85 -52.22 -10.21
N GLN A 64 15.24 -51.01 -10.64
CA GLN A 64 16.10 -50.12 -9.87
C GLN A 64 15.34 -49.36 -8.78
N TYR A 65 14.08 -48.99 -9.06
CA TYR A 65 13.22 -48.18 -8.20
C TYR A 65 11.82 -48.82 -8.10
N PRO A 66 11.62 -49.82 -7.22
CA PRO A 66 10.37 -50.59 -7.14
C PRO A 66 9.11 -49.74 -6.91
N SER A 67 9.25 -48.62 -6.19
CA SER A 67 8.17 -47.64 -5.94
C SER A 67 7.48 -47.10 -7.21
N ILE A 68 8.10 -47.18 -8.39
CA ILE A 68 7.49 -46.75 -9.66
C ILE A 68 6.29 -47.63 -10.01
N ALA A 69 6.35 -48.94 -9.71
CA ALA A 69 5.32 -49.91 -10.06
C ALA A 69 3.95 -49.60 -9.42
N GLU A 70 3.97 -48.96 -8.25
CA GLU A 70 2.78 -48.60 -7.47
C GLU A 70 2.22 -47.23 -7.86
N HIS A 71 2.88 -46.49 -8.78
CA HIS A 71 2.48 -45.13 -9.08
C HIS A 71 1.15 -45.08 -9.87
N PRO A 72 0.13 -44.32 -9.42
CA PRO A 72 -1.21 -44.31 -10.04
C PRO A 72 -1.23 -43.91 -11.52
N LEU A 73 -0.26 -43.11 -11.97
CA LEU A 73 -0.18 -42.66 -13.36
C LEU A 73 0.55 -43.63 -14.31
N LEU A 74 1.17 -44.70 -13.80
CA LEU A 74 1.92 -45.65 -14.64
C LEU A 74 1.09 -46.18 -15.83
N PRO A 75 -0.14 -46.68 -15.64
CA PRO A 75 -0.95 -47.18 -16.75
C PRO A 75 -1.36 -46.09 -17.74
N ALA A 76 -1.44 -44.84 -17.29
CA ALA A 76 -1.76 -43.69 -18.15
C ALA A 76 -0.56 -43.30 -19.01
N VAL A 77 0.63 -43.18 -18.41
CA VAL A 77 1.86 -42.85 -19.13
C VAL A 77 2.15 -43.88 -20.24
N GLN A 78 2.04 -45.17 -19.91
CA GLN A 78 2.30 -46.24 -20.87
C GLN A 78 1.34 -46.23 -22.07
N ARG A 79 0.04 -45.96 -21.84
CA ARG A 79 -0.99 -45.97 -22.89
C ARG A 79 -1.01 -44.69 -23.72
N LEU A 80 -0.72 -43.55 -23.10
CA LEU A 80 -1.00 -42.21 -23.65
C LEU A 80 0.27 -41.48 -24.13
N GLY A 81 1.44 -41.87 -23.60
CA GLY A 81 2.74 -41.24 -23.90
C GLY A 81 2.83 -39.79 -23.46
N VAL A 82 2.10 -39.43 -22.40
CA VAL A 82 2.18 -38.13 -21.74
C VAL A 82 2.32 -38.35 -20.25
N ALA A 83 3.00 -37.44 -19.55
CA ALA A 83 3.22 -37.55 -18.11
C ALA A 83 3.07 -36.21 -17.40
N ALA A 84 2.73 -36.24 -16.11
CA ALA A 84 2.85 -35.09 -15.22
C ALA A 84 4.21 -35.11 -14.50
N HIS A 85 4.80 -33.92 -14.34
CA HIS A 85 6.08 -33.72 -13.67
C HIS A 85 6.04 -32.50 -12.75
N HIS A 86 5.90 -32.74 -11.45
CA HIS A 86 5.92 -31.69 -10.44
C HIS A 86 6.53 -32.15 -9.11
N ALA A 87 6.86 -31.20 -8.24
CA ALA A 87 7.47 -31.48 -6.93
C ALA A 87 6.62 -32.34 -5.97
N GLY A 88 5.33 -32.55 -6.26
CA GLY A 88 4.46 -33.47 -5.50
C GLY A 88 4.66 -34.96 -5.80
N HIS A 89 5.38 -35.33 -6.87
CA HIS A 89 5.66 -36.73 -7.17
C HIS A 89 6.90 -37.23 -6.43
N LEU A 90 6.95 -38.54 -6.19
CA LEU A 90 8.12 -39.23 -5.63
C LEU A 90 9.36 -38.99 -6.51
N PRO A 91 10.57 -38.90 -5.92
CA PRO A 91 11.81 -38.77 -6.68
C PRO A 91 12.00 -39.83 -7.76
N SER A 92 11.68 -41.10 -7.45
CA SER A 92 11.75 -42.22 -8.40
C SER A 92 10.86 -42.02 -9.63
N TRP A 93 9.63 -41.52 -9.43
CA TRP A 93 8.73 -41.22 -10.54
C TRP A 93 9.25 -40.08 -11.44
N LYS A 94 9.81 -39.02 -10.84
CA LYS A 94 10.41 -37.93 -11.62
C LYS A 94 11.56 -38.43 -12.48
N ILE A 95 12.46 -39.24 -11.91
CA ILE A 95 13.56 -39.90 -12.66
C ILE A 95 13.00 -40.71 -13.83
N ALA A 96 11.91 -41.45 -13.62
CA ALA A 96 11.28 -42.23 -14.68
C ALA A 96 10.73 -41.38 -15.83
N VAL A 97 10.04 -40.29 -15.50
CA VAL A 97 9.53 -39.33 -16.51
C VAL A 97 10.68 -38.68 -17.27
N GLU A 98 11.75 -38.28 -16.57
CA GLU A 98 12.95 -37.71 -17.18
C GLU A 98 13.62 -38.68 -18.16
N GLU A 99 13.78 -39.95 -17.78
CA GLU A 99 14.37 -40.99 -18.63
C GLU A 99 13.50 -41.31 -19.84
N LEU A 100 12.19 -41.48 -19.65
CA LEU A 100 11.25 -41.71 -20.76
C LEU A 100 11.27 -40.57 -21.77
N MET A 101 11.41 -39.33 -21.30
CA MET A 101 11.54 -38.16 -22.17
C MET A 101 12.88 -38.15 -22.92
N ARG A 102 13.98 -38.49 -22.24
CA ARG A 102 15.33 -38.58 -22.83
C ARG A 102 15.41 -39.64 -23.93
N GLN A 103 14.76 -40.78 -23.74
CA GLN A 103 14.64 -41.87 -24.72
C GLN A 103 13.62 -41.57 -25.84
N GLY A 104 12.89 -40.46 -25.77
CA GLY A 104 11.90 -40.08 -26.78
C GLY A 104 10.62 -40.90 -26.73
N CYS A 105 10.33 -41.54 -25.60
CA CYS A 105 9.12 -42.34 -25.41
C CYS A 105 7.87 -41.45 -25.22
N LEU A 106 8.03 -40.28 -24.59
CA LEU A 106 6.93 -39.34 -24.33
C LEU A 106 6.78 -38.30 -25.44
N ASP A 107 5.53 -37.98 -25.78
CA ASP A 107 5.18 -36.88 -26.69
C ASP A 107 5.04 -35.56 -25.94
N ALA A 108 4.65 -35.59 -24.67
CA ALA A 108 4.53 -34.38 -23.87
C ALA A 108 4.70 -34.63 -22.37
N VAL A 109 5.18 -33.61 -21.67
CA VAL A 109 5.21 -33.56 -20.21
C VAL A 109 4.49 -32.30 -19.72
N PHE A 110 3.53 -32.46 -18.82
CA PHE A 110 2.88 -31.36 -18.10
C PHE A 110 3.68 -31.04 -16.84
N ALA A 111 4.29 -29.86 -16.80
CA ALA A 111 5.17 -29.47 -15.71
C ALA A 111 4.74 -28.15 -15.07
N THR A 112 4.98 -27.97 -13.78
CA THR A 112 4.80 -26.66 -13.15
C THR A 112 5.84 -25.68 -13.66
N THR A 113 5.42 -24.42 -13.88
CA THR A 113 6.28 -23.32 -14.33
C THR A 113 7.56 -23.20 -13.48
N THR A 114 7.46 -23.37 -12.15
CA THR A 114 8.58 -23.30 -11.21
C THR A 114 9.64 -24.39 -11.38
N LEU A 115 9.36 -25.43 -12.17
CA LEU A 115 10.32 -26.49 -12.47
C LEU A 115 11.17 -26.23 -13.71
N ALA A 116 10.94 -25.15 -14.45
CA ALA A 116 11.73 -24.84 -15.65
C ALA A 116 13.26 -24.82 -15.38
N ALA A 117 13.68 -24.37 -14.20
CA ALA A 117 15.08 -24.40 -13.78
C ALA A 117 15.59 -25.82 -13.42
N GLY A 118 14.71 -26.71 -12.96
CA GLY A 118 15.08 -28.00 -12.37
C GLY A 118 14.82 -29.24 -13.23
N VAL A 119 14.23 -29.09 -14.42
CA VAL A 119 14.02 -30.21 -15.36
C VAL A 119 15.28 -30.45 -16.19
N ASP A 120 15.80 -31.68 -16.19
CA ASP A 120 17.05 -32.06 -16.87
C ASP A 120 16.86 -32.69 -18.27
N PHE A 121 15.74 -32.38 -18.94
CA PHE A 121 15.51 -32.81 -20.32
C PHE A 121 15.10 -31.64 -21.22
N PRO A 122 15.73 -31.48 -22.41
CA PRO A 122 15.24 -30.56 -23.44
C PRO A 122 14.09 -31.20 -24.23
N ALA A 123 13.21 -30.37 -24.77
CA ALA A 123 12.13 -30.77 -25.65
C ALA A 123 12.20 -30.03 -26.98
N ARG A 124 11.52 -30.51 -28.02
CA ARG A 124 11.47 -29.78 -29.29
C ARG A 124 10.69 -28.47 -29.12
N THR A 125 9.62 -28.53 -28.34
CA THR A 125 8.69 -27.42 -28.11
C THR A 125 8.48 -27.19 -26.63
N VAL A 126 8.34 -25.93 -26.23
CA VAL A 126 7.79 -25.54 -24.93
C VAL A 126 6.50 -24.78 -25.15
N VAL A 127 5.53 -24.99 -24.25
CA VAL A 127 4.23 -24.33 -24.31
C VAL A 127 4.02 -23.51 -23.05
N LEU A 128 3.82 -22.20 -23.24
CA LEU A 128 3.45 -21.24 -22.23
C LEU A 128 1.93 -21.06 -22.25
N THR A 129 1.26 -21.42 -21.15
CA THR A 129 -0.20 -21.26 -21.04
C THR A 129 -0.63 -19.99 -20.31
N GLN A 130 0.34 -19.24 -19.77
CA GLN A 130 0.14 -18.05 -18.95
C GLN A 130 1.42 -17.21 -18.83
N SER A 131 1.28 -15.95 -18.42
CA SER A 131 2.39 -15.02 -18.17
C SER A 131 2.64 -14.70 -16.70
N SER A 132 1.94 -15.35 -15.78
CA SER A 132 2.10 -15.15 -14.33
C SER A 132 2.20 -16.47 -13.56
N VAL A 133 2.80 -16.42 -12.38
CA VAL A 133 2.96 -17.55 -11.46
C VAL A 133 2.44 -17.17 -10.08
N ARG A 134 1.82 -18.14 -9.40
CA ARG A 134 1.35 -17.94 -8.02
C ARG A 134 2.53 -18.03 -7.04
N LYS A 135 2.84 -16.93 -6.36
CA LYS A 135 3.78 -16.87 -5.23
C LYS A 135 2.99 -16.90 -3.91
N THR A 136 3.65 -16.74 -2.77
CA THR A 136 3.10 -17.03 -1.43
C THR A 136 1.72 -16.44 -1.13
N ARG A 137 1.40 -15.26 -1.67
CA ARG A 137 0.08 -14.62 -1.47
C ARG A 137 -0.58 -14.11 -2.75
N ASP A 138 0.18 -13.82 -3.80
CA ASP A 138 -0.33 -13.17 -5.01
C ASP A 138 0.15 -13.87 -6.29
N PHE A 139 -0.55 -13.61 -7.39
CA PHE A 139 -0.03 -13.86 -8.73
C PHE A 139 0.94 -12.74 -9.10
N THR A 140 2.13 -13.14 -9.55
CA THR A 140 3.15 -12.20 -10.03
C THR A 140 3.53 -12.60 -11.44
N ASP A 141 3.74 -11.61 -12.30
CA ASP A 141 4.24 -11.84 -13.65
C ASP A 141 5.56 -12.62 -13.62
N LEU A 142 5.76 -13.43 -14.65
CA LEU A 142 7.01 -14.14 -14.85
C LEU A 142 8.14 -13.11 -15.04
N THR A 143 9.26 -13.36 -14.36
CA THR A 143 10.48 -12.57 -14.56
C THR A 143 11.07 -12.85 -15.92
N ILE A 144 11.94 -11.95 -16.41
CA ILE A 144 12.66 -12.14 -17.67
C ILE A 144 13.44 -13.45 -17.62
N SER A 145 14.14 -13.68 -16.50
CA SER A 145 14.89 -14.90 -16.26
C SER A 145 14.01 -16.17 -16.30
N GLU A 146 12.82 -16.13 -15.71
CA GLU A 146 11.88 -17.26 -15.71
C GLU A 146 11.38 -17.58 -17.13
N VAL A 147 11.01 -16.56 -17.92
CA VAL A 147 10.59 -16.75 -19.31
C VAL A 147 11.72 -17.33 -20.16
N GLN A 148 12.96 -16.84 -20.00
CA GLN A 148 14.12 -17.34 -20.74
C GLN A 148 14.49 -18.76 -20.32
N GLN A 149 14.36 -19.11 -19.04
CA GLN A 149 14.57 -20.49 -18.57
C GLN A 149 13.55 -21.45 -19.17
N ILE A 150 12.28 -21.05 -19.26
CA ILE A 150 11.24 -21.84 -19.93
C ILE A 150 11.56 -21.99 -21.41
N ALA A 151 11.78 -20.87 -22.11
CA ALA A 151 12.09 -20.85 -23.54
C ALA A 151 13.35 -21.67 -23.88
N GLY A 152 14.38 -21.60 -23.03
CA GLY A 152 15.64 -22.31 -23.19
C GLY A 152 15.54 -23.84 -23.08
N ARG A 153 14.38 -24.40 -22.69
CA ARG A 153 14.12 -25.84 -22.77
C ARG A 153 13.68 -26.30 -24.16
N ALA A 154 13.36 -25.38 -25.06
CA ALA A 154 13.04 -25.70 -26.44
C ALA A 154 14.30 -25.89 -27.29
N GLY A 155 14.26 -26.90 -28.17
CA GLY A 155 15.36 -27.30 -29.03
C GLY A 155 16.28 -28.31 -28.35
N ARG A 156 16.37 -29.52 -28.93
CA ARG A 156 17.25 -30.57 -28.45
C ARG A 156 18.57 -30.52 -29.21
N ARG A 157 19.68 -30.35 -28.48
CA ARG A 157 21.04 -30.34 -29.05
C ARG A 157 21.28 -31.60 -29.89
N GLY A 158 21.73 -31.41 -31.14
CA GLY A 158 22.01 -32.48 -32.07
C GLY A 158 20.80 -33.21 -32.68
N LYS A 159 19.56 -32.87 -32.28
CA LYS A 159 18.33 -33.47 -32.83
C LYS A 159 17.44 -32.46 -33.56
N ASP A 160 17.36 -31.22 -33.08
CA ASP A 160 16.53 -30.17 -33.67
C ASP A 160 17.40 -29.04 -34.24
N LEU A 161 17.04 -28.52 -35.43
CA LEU A 161 17.67 -27.32 -36.01
C LEU A 161 17.23 -26.03 -35.28
N VAL A 162 15.96 -26.01 -34.85
CA VAL A 162 15.35 -24.89 -34.13
C VAL A 162 14.42 -25.43 -33.03
N GLY A 163 14.37 -24.71 -31.91
CA GLY A 163 13.39 -24.94 -30.85
C GLY A 163 12.15 -24.06 -31.04
N PHE A 164 11.00 -24.53 -30.57
CA PHE A 164 9.74 -23.79 -30.66
C PHE A 164 9.24 -23.37 -29.27
N ALA A 165 8.97 -22.08 -29.08
CA ALA A 165 8.20 -21.58 -27.95
C ALA A 165 6.79 -21.23 -28.43
N VAL A 166 5.80 -21.96 -27.94
CA VAL A 166 4.39 -21.81 -28.33
C VAL A 166 3.63 -21.20 -27.18
N MET A 167 2.75 -20.24 -27.49
CA MET A 167 1.91 -19.57 -26.50
C MET A 167 0.45 -19.89 -26.82
N THR A 168 -0.29 -20.40 -25.84
CA THR A 168 -1.71 -20.72 -26.07
C THR A 168 -2.58 -19.49 -25.80
N PRO A 169 -3.53 -19.14 -26.67
CA PRO A 169 -4.44 -18.03 -26.42
C PRO A 169 -5.19 -18.25 -25.10
N SER A 170 -5.08 -17.28 -24.19
CA SER A 170 -5.61 -17.37 -22.83
C SER A 170 -5.76 -15.95 -22.26
N PRO A 171 -6.82 -15.67 -21.47
CA PRO A 171 -6.96 -14.38 -20.78
C PRO A 171 -5.86 -14.15 -19.72
N TYR A 172 -5.11 -15.20 -19.38
CA TYR A 172 -4.02 -15.16 -18.40
C TYR A 172 -2.64 -14.96 -19.04
N ILE A 173 -2.59 -14.64 -20.35
CA ILE A 173 -1.36 -14.27 -21.05
C ILE A 173 -1.37 -12.78 -21.36
N ASP A 174 -0.39 -12.08 -20.79
CA ASP A 174 0.05 -10.76 -21.24
C ASP A 174 1.25 -10.92 -22.19
N LEU A 175 1.07 -10.51 -23.45
CA LEU A 175 2.11 -10.56 -24.47
C LEU A 175 3.27 -9.60 -24.17
N ASN A 176 3.04 -8.51 -23.43
CA ASN A 176 4.10 -7.57 -23.06
C ASN A 176 5.09 -8.23 -22.10
N VAL A 177 4.58 -8.97 -21.11
CA VAL A 177 5.41 -9.72 -20.16
C VAL A 177 6.29 -10.73 -20.90
N ILE A 178 5.70 -11.50 -21.81
CA ILE A 178 6.45 -12.55 -22.52
C ILE A 178 7.43 -11.96 -23.54
N THR A 179 7.03 -10.92 -24.28
CA THR A 179 7.94 -10.23 -25.21
C THR A 179 9.13 -9.65 -24.46
N LYS A 180 8.86 -8.94 -23.35
CA LYS A 180 9.92 -8.44 -22.45
C LYS A 180 10.79 -9.57 -21.90
N GLY A 181 10.21 -10.72 -21.57
CA GLY A 181 10.97 -11.88 -21.12
C GLY A 181 11.89 -12.45 -22.20
N LEU A 182 11.43 -12.55 -23.44
CA LEU A 182 12.22 -13.09 -24.55
C LEU A 182 13.29 -12.13 -25.06
N THR A 183 13.03 -10.82 -25.07
CA THR A 183 13.96 -9.81 -25.63
C THR A 183 14.74 -9.02 -24.57
N GLY A 184 14.33 -9.10 -23.31
CA GLY A 184 14.90 -8.34 -22.21
C GLY A 184 16.22 -8.93 -21.69
N GLN A 185 16.91 -8.13 -20.89
CA GLN A 185 18.09 -8.57 -20.16
C GLN A 185 17.66 -9.19 -18.82
N PRO A 186 18.20 -10.37 -18.43
CA PRO A 186 17.95 -10.96 -17.13
C PRO A 186 18.16 -9.99 -15.98
N GLU A 187 17.33 -10.11 -14.95
CA GLU A 187 17.44 -9.31 -13.75
C GLU A 187 18.78 -9.56 -13.03
N PRO A 188 19.35 -8.54 -12.36
CA PRO A 188 20.54 -8.75 -11.54
C PRO A 188 20.22 -9.73 -10.40
N ILE A 189 21.22 -10.53 -10.03
CA ILE A 189 21.11 -11.44 -8.89
C ILE A 189 21.11 -10.59 -7.62
N ASP A 190 19.98 -10.57 -6.89
CA ASP A 190 19.85 -9.94 -5.58
C ASP A 190 20.06 -10.94 -4.44
N SER A 191 20.83 -10.54 -3.43
CA SER A 191 21.08 -11.38 -2.26
C SER A 191 19.81 -11.60 -1.45
N GLN A 192 19.46 -12.87 -1.23
CA GLN A 192 18.41 -13.30 -0.30
C GLN A 192 18.95 -13.52 1.12
N PHE A 193 20.16 -13.05 1.42
CA PHE A 193 20.81 -13.26 2.71
C PHE A 193 20.05 -12.50 3.82
N VAL A 194 19.58 -13.25 4.81
CA VAL A 194 18.89 -12.72 5.97
C VAL A 194 19.56 -13.27 7.22
N ILE A 195 19.76 -12.41 8.21
CA ILE A 195 20.24 -12.81 9.53
C ILE A 195 19.11 -13.61 10.21
N THR A 196 19.34 -14.91 10.43
CA THR A 196 18.42 -15.82 11.14
C THR A 196 18.99 -16.22 12.50
N TYR A 197 18.13 -16.60 13.46
CA TYR A 197 18.59 -17.04 14.79
C TYR A 197 19.57 -18.22 14.76
N PRO A 198 19.33 -19.31 13.99
CA PRO A 198 20.27 -20.42 13.93
C PRO A 198 21.65 -20.00 13.42
N MET A 199 21.71 -19.08 12.45
CA MET A 199 22.97 -18.54 11.96
C MET A 199 23.70 -17.73 13.03
N VAL A 200 22.99 -16.89 13.79
CA VAL A 200 23.56 -16.12 14.90
C VAL A 200 24.17 -17.05 15.94
N LEU A 201 23.43 -18.06 16.39
CA LEU A 201 23.92 -19.03 17.39
C LEU A 201 25.13 -19.82 16.88
N ASN A 202 25.10 -20.29 15.63
CA ASN A 202 26.22 -21.01 15.04
C ASN A 202 27.48 -20.14 14.93
N LEU A 203 27.33 -18.86 14.58
CA LEU A 203 28.44 -17.92 14.50
C LEU A 203 29.02 -17.59 15.88
N LEU A 204 28.17 -17.33 16.88
CA LEU A 204 28.60 -17.07 18.26
C LEU A 204 29.29 -18.28 18.90
N LYS A 205 28.89 -19.50 18.51
CA LYS A 205 29.54 -20.74 18.97
C LYS A 205 30.92 -20.94 18.34
N ALA A 206 31.09 -20.55 17.07
CA ALA A 206 32.31 -20.81 16.29
C ALA A 206 33.35 -19.69 16.36
N HIS A 207 32.92 -18.44 16.55
CA HIS A 207 33.77 -17.25 16.46
C HIS A 207 33.47 -16.25 17.58
N PRO A 208 34.50 -15.55 18.09
CA PRO A 208 34.29 -14.40 18.97
C PRO A 208 33.64 -13.22 18.21
N LEU A 209 32.95 -12.34 18.95
CA LEU A 209 32.12 -11.27 18.38
C LEU A 209 32.88 -10.33 17.41
N ASP A 210 34.14 -10.03 17.72
CA ASP A 210 35.03 -9.18 16.91
C ASP A 210 35.32 -9.77 15.52
N GLN A 211 35.32 -11.09 15.40
CA GLN A 211 35.56 -11.79 14.12
C GLN A 211 34.30 -11.95 13.27
N ILE A 212 33.10 -11.89 13.87
CA ILE A 212 31.84 -12.12 13.15
C ILE A 212 31.52 -10.95 12.22
N GLN A 213 31.77 -9.71 12.63
CA GLN A 213 31.50 -8.52 11.81
C GLN A 213 32.27 -8.57 10.47
N PRO A 214 33.60 -8.84 10.42
CA PRO A 214 34.33 -9.07 9.17
C PRO A 214 33.75 -10.19 8.30
N ILE A 215 33.24 -11.27 8.89
CA ILE A 215 32.63 -12.37 8.14
C ILE A 215 31.35 -11.89 7.44
N LEU A 216 30.47 -11.20 8.16
CA LEU A 216 29.25 -10.63 7.58
C LEU A 216 29.57 -9.55 6.54
N ALA A 217 30.66 -8.81 6.73
CA ALA A 217 31.11 -7.79 5.78
C ALA A 217 31.53 -8.37 4.41
N LYS A 218 31.95 -9.64 4.37
CA LYS A 218 32.29 -10.37 3.14
C LYS A 218 31.08 -10.98 2.43
N SER A 219 29.88 -10.87 2.99
CA SER A 219 28.66 -11.42 2.37
C SER A 219 28.30 -10.71 1.07
N PHE A 220 27.67 -11.44 0.13
CA PHE A 220 27.16 -10.85 -1.10
C PHE A 220 26.12 -9.74 -0.84
N ALA A 221 25.31 -9.88 0.21
CA ALA A 221 24.41 -8.81 0.64
C ALA A 221 25.18 -7.55 1.02
N GLN A 222 26.24 -7.64 1.83
CA GLN A 222 27.03 -6.46 2.18
C GLN A 222 27.72 -5.86 0.96
N PHE A 223 28.24 -6.68 0.03
CA PHE A 223 28.79 -6.20 -1.23
C PHE A 223 27.78 -5.35 -2.03
N GLN A 224 26.53 -5.81 -2.16
CA GLN A 224 25.47 -5.06 -2.84
C GLN A 224 25.09 -3.78 -2.09
N LEU A 225 25.04 -3.82 -0.75
CA LEU A 225 24.78 -2.64 0.08
C LEU A 225 25.90 -1.60 -0.06
N ASN A 226 27.16 -2.02 -0.12
CA ASN A 226 28.31 -1.15 -0.32
C ASN A 226 28.27 -0.46 -1.69
N ARG A 227 27.93 -1.18 -2.77
CA ARG A 227 27.74 -0.55 -4.10
C ARG A 227 26.63 0.49 -4.11
N ARG A 228 25.53 0.24 -3.37
CA ARG A 228 24.44 1.23 -3.20
C ARG A 228 24.90 2.43 -2.36
N ALA A 229 25.72 2.19 -1.34
CA ALA A 229 26.31 3.24 -0.50
C ALA A 229 27.23 4.16 -1.32
N GLU A 230 28.11 3.62 -2.16
CA GLU A 230 28.98 4.40 -3.06
C GLU A 230 28.17 5.31 -4.00
N ALA A 231 27.07 4.80 -4.58
CA ALA A 231 26.21 5.62 -5.43
C ALA A 231 25.51 6.74 -4.64
N LEU A 232 25.20 6.50 -3.37
CA LEU A 232 24.60 7.48 -2.48
C LEU A 232 25.60 8.54 -2.02
N GLU A 233 26.85 8.16 -1.78
CA GLU A 233 27.96 9.07 -1.44
C GLU A 233 28.18 10.09 -2.56
N ARG A 234 28.22 9.64 -3.82
CA ARG A 234 28.33 10.57 -4.97
C ARG A 234 27.16 11.57 -5.03
N LYS A 235 25.95 11.13 -4.65
CA LYS A 235 24.78 12.04 -4.56
C LYS A 235 24.90 13.01 -3.39
N LEU A 236 25.43 12.56 -2.25
CA LEU A 236 25.71 13.43 -1.11
C LEU A 236 26.73 14.50 -1.48
N ASP A 237 27.80 14.15 -2.21
CA ASP A 237 28.79 15.11 -2.70
C ASP A 237 28.16 16.17 -3.60
N GLN A 238 27.25 15.77 -4.51
CA GLN A 238 26.47 16.70 -5.32
C GLN A 238 25.57 17.62 -4.49
N LEU A 239 24.93 17.10 -3.45
CA LEU A 239 24.11 17.89 -2.53
C LEU A 239 24.97 18.85 -1.68
N HIS A 240 26.16 18.43 -1.26
CA HIS A 240 27.12 19.30 -0.58
C HIS A 240 27.53 20.48 -1.49
N GLU A 241 27.77 20.23 -2.78
CA GLU A 241 28.05 21.28 -3.76
C GLU A 241 26.88 22.26 -3.88
N GLN A 242 25.65 21.75 -4.01
CA GLN A 242 24.43 22.57 -4.07
C GLN A 242 24.18 23.36 -2.78
N MET A 243 24.72 22.91 -1.64
CA MET A 243 24.62 23.60 -0.36
C MET A 243 25.63 24.75 -0.22
N ARG A 244 26.74 24.75 -0.98
CA ARG A 244 27.80 25.78 -0.85
C ARG A 244 27.30 27.23 -0.92
N PRO A 245 26.38 27.61 -1.84
CA PRO A 245 25.83 28.98 -1.89
C PRO A 245 25.05 29.38 -0.62
N TYR A 246 24.57 28.40 0.14
CA TYR A 246 23.77 28.58 1.36
C TYR A 246 24.60 28.47 2.64
N GLY A 247 25.92 28.74 2.54
CA GLY A 247 26.87 28.70 3.64
C GLY A 247 26.50 29.58 4.85
N PRO A 248 27.36 29.60 5.88
CA PRO A 248 27.07 30.31 7.13
C PRO A 248 26.81 31.80 6.87
N ARG A 249 25.82 32.34 7.60
CA ARG A 249 25.45 33.76 7.57
C ARG A 249 25.71 34.38 8.94
N VAL A 250 25.38 35.67 9.08
CA VAL A 250 25.45 36.41 10.36
C VAL A 250 24.71 35.66 11.48
N CYS A 251 23.59 35.02 11.15
CA CYS A 251 22.92 34.05 12.01
C CYS A 251 23.65 32.71 12.00
N THR A 252 24.14 32.26 13.16
CA THR A 252 24.61 30.90 13.38
C THR A 252 23.47 29.91 13.11
N ASP A 253 23.70 28.95 12.20
CA ASP A 253 22.67 28.03 11.67
C ASP A 253 21.36 28.75 11.25
N TRP A 254 21.50 29.72 10.34
CA TRP A 254 20.40 30.56 9.84
C TRP A 254 19.18 29.77 9.34
N ILE A 255 19.39 28.55 8.81
CA ILE A 255 18.30 27.70 8.30
C ILE A 255 17.39 27.27 9.46
N THR A 256 17.96 26.81 10.57
CA THR A 256 17.16 26.41 11.75
C THR A 256 16.50 27.61 12.41
N GLN A 257 17.25 28.70 12.59
CA GLN A 257 16.70 29.92 13.20
C GLN A 257 15.53 30.49 12.38
N TRP A 258 15.67 30.51 11.05
CA TRP A 258 14.60 30.94 10.16
C TRP A 258 13.40 30.00 10.18
N GLN A 259 13.62 28.67 10.24
CA GLN A 259 12.54 27.70 10.31
C GLN A 259 11.65 27.92 11.53
N VAL A 260 12.25 28.16 12.71
CA VAL A 260 11.51 28.44 13.95
C VAL A 260 10.76 29.77 13.83
N TYR A 261 11.40 30.81 13.28
CA TYR A 261 10.77 32.10 13.05
C TYR A 261 9.56 32.02 12.09
N ASP A 262 9.70 31.33 10.95
CA ASP A 262 8.62 31.16 9.96
C ASP A 262 7.44 30.36 10.54
N GLN A 263 7.71 29.36 11.37
CA GLN A 263 6.67 28.61 12.10
C GLN A 263 5.90 29.50 13.08
N ALA A 264 6.60 30.27 13.92
CA ALA A 264 5.97 31.21 14.85
C ALA A 264 5.10 32.26 14.12
N ARG A 265 5.61 32.79 12.99
CA ARG A 265 4.86 33.73 12.14
C ARG A 265 3.57 33.10 11.58
N LYS A 266 3.63 31.87 11.08
CA LYS A 266 2.46 31.17 10.49
C LYS A 266 1.39 30.85 11.54
N GLN A 267 1.78 30.47 12.75
CA GLN A 267 0.84 30.22 13.84
C GLN A 267 0.02 31.47 14.21
N LYS A 268 0.65 32.66 14.24
CA LYS A 268 -0.05 33.93 14.43
C LYS A 268 -1.12 34.19 13.36
N ALA A 269 -0.80 33.96 12.09
CA ALA A 269 -1.73 34.16 10.98
C ALA A 269 -2.96 33.22 11.03
N HIS A 270 -2.74 31.96 11.43
CA HIS A 270 -3.81 30.97 11.55
C HIS A 270 -4.78 31.29 12.70
N ARG A 271 -4.29 31.81 13.84
CA ARG A 271 -5.15 32.23 14.96
C ARG A 271 -6.04 33.44 14.63
N VAL A 272 -5.53 34.40 13.86
CA VAL A 272 -6.32 35.56 13.40
C VAL A 272 -7.49 35.15 12.51
N GLN A 273 -7.37 34.06 11.73
CA GLN A 273 -8.47 33.54 10.91
C GLN A 273 -9.58 32.88 11.74
N VAL A 274 -9.26 32.26 12.89
CA VAL A 274 -10.25 31.62 13.77
C VAL A 274 -11.21 32.66 14.40
N LYS A 275 -10.74 33.89 14.66
CA LYS A 275 -11.54 35.01 15.18
C LYS A 275 -12.66 35.53 14.24
N ARG A 276 -12.79 35.04 13.00
CA ARG A 276 -13.79 35.52 12.00
C ARG A 276 -15.11 34.72 11.92
N ARG A 277 -15.41 33.79 12.85
CA ARG A 277 -16.74 33.14 12.94
C ARG A 277 -17.75 34.05 13.68
N GLU A 278 -19.05 33.92 13.37
CA GLU A 278 -20.13 34.70 14.02
C GLU A 278 -19.97 34.69 15.55
N PRO A 279 -20.20 35.80 16.27
CA PRO A 279 -19.97 35.87 17.71
C PRO A 279 -20.76 34.78 18.46
N PRO A 280 -20.17 34.15 19.48
CA PRO A 280 -20.82 33.07 20.25
C PRO A 280 -22.16 33.51 20.87
N GLU A 281 -22.31 34.79 21.18
CA GLU A 281 -23.58 35.39 21.64
C GLU A 281 -24.72 35.27 20.62
N VAL A 282 -24.45 35.47 19.33
CA VAL A 282 -25.45 35.35 18.27
C VAL A 282 -25.86 33.88 18.13
N GLN A 283 -24.89 32.96 18.17
CA GLN A 283 -25.15 31.53 18.08
C GLN A 283 -25.96 31.00 19.27
N ALA A 284 -25.68 31.49 20.48
CA ALA A 284 -26.43 31.13 21.68
C ALA A 284 -27.90 31.61 21.59
N ARG A 285 -28.15 32.82 21.06
CA ARG A 285 -29.52 33.36 20.91
C ARG A 285 -30.37 32.57 19.91
N LEU A 286 -29.77 32.02 18.84
CA LEU A 286 -30.50 31.31 17.78
C LEU A 286 -31.45 30.23 18.28
N HIS A 287 -31.10 29.53 19.36
CA HIS A 287 -31.89 28.42 19.89
C HIS A 287 -33.21 28.89 20.55
N PHE A 288 -33.29 30.18 20.90
CA PHE A 288 -34.43 30.77 21.57
C PHE A 288 -35.36 31.55 20.62
N LEU A 289 -35.01 31.66 19.33
CA LEU A 289 -35.76 32.40 18.30
C LEU A 289 -36.87 31.53 17.66
N THR A 290 -37.69 30.90 18.50
CA THR A 290 -38.81 30.07 18.08
C THR A 290 -40.02 30.93 17.66
N PRO A 291 -40.91 30.44 16.78
CA PRO A 291 -42.21 31.07 16.53
C PRO A 291 -42.94 31.41 17.83
N GLY A 292 -43.55 32.59 17.89
CA GLY A 292 -44.21 33.14 19.07
C GLY A 292 -43.30 33.86 20.07
N ARG A 293 -41.97 33.74 19.96
CA ARG A 293 -41.04 34.39 20.90
C ARG A 293 -41.03 35.91 20.71
N LEU A 294 -41.15 36.65 21.81
CA LEU A 294 -40.95 38.10 21.79
C LEU A 294 -39.45 38.44 21.79
N VAL A 295 -39.03 39.31 20.86
CA VAL A 295 -37.62 39.70 20.67
C VAL A 295 -37.47 41.22 20.61
N GLY A 296 -36.30 41.68 21.05
CA GLY A 296 -35.84 43.06 20.93
C GLY A 296 -35.11 43.28 19.61
N LEU A 297 -35.48 44.33 18.91
CA LEU A 297 -34.82 44.81 17.68
C LEU A 297 -34.32 46.25 17.91
N PRO A 298 -33.40 46.77 17.07
CA PRO A 298 -32.92 48.15 17.19
C PRO A 298 -34.03 49.20 17.10
N LYS A 299 -35.12 48.88 16.40
CA LYS A 299 -36.30 49.73 16.19
C LYS A 299 -37.55 49.05 16.79
N GLY A 300 -37.58 48.90 18.11
CA GLY A 300 -38.72 48.38 18.86
C GLY A 300 -38.66 46.87 19.14
N ARG A 301 -39.82 46.30 19.48
CA ARG A 301 -39.97 44.86 19.75
C ARG A 301 -40.73 44.19 18.62
N GLY A 302 -40.66 42.87 18.56
CA GLY A 302 -41.50 42.11 17.64
C GLY A 302 -41.62 40.65 18.05
N ILE A 303 -42.57 39.95 17.45
CA ILE A 303 -42.82 38.53 17.70
C ILE A 303 -42.28 37.72 16.53
N VAL A 304 -41.46 36.71 16.82
CA VAL A 304 -40.91 35.82 15.80
C VAL A 304 -42.05 34.99 15.21
N LEU A 305 -42.19 34.99 13.88
CA LEU A 305 -43.14 34.13 13.16
C LEU A 305 -42.44 32.91 12.56
N ARG A 306 -41.19 33.07 12.12
CA ARG A 306 -40.42 31.98 11.51
C ARG A 306 -38.92 32.23 11.58
N GLN A 307 -38.14 31.18 11.82
CA GLN A 307 -36.71 31.15 11.60
C GLN A 307 -36.39 30.28 10.37
N TYR A 308 -35.53 30.75 9.48
CA TYR A 308 -35.13 30.00 8.29
C TYR A 308 -33.69 30.32 7.86
N ARG A 309 -33.17 29.53 6.92
CA ARG A 309 -31.85 29.78 6.32
C ARG A 309 -32.00 29.91 4.81
N SER A 310 -31.73 31.11 4.27
CA SER A 310 -31.84 31.36 2.84
C SER A 310 -30.71 30.66 2.07
N ARG A 311 -31.02 30.01 0.94
CA ARG A 311 -30.02 29.45 0.03
C ARG A 311 -29.26 30.60 -0.66
N GLY A 312 -28.14 31.00 -0.06
CA GLY A 312 -27.27 32.07 -0.57
C GLY A 312 -26.67 32.95 0.53
N GLN A 313 -27.28 33.00 1.71
CA GLN A 313 -26.72 33.71 2.87
C GLN A 313 -26.10 32.73 3.87
N ARG A 314 -24.92 33.09 4.41
CA ARG A 314 -24.21 32.25 5.39
C ARG A 314 -24.84 32.30 6.78
N SER A 315 -25.65 33.31 7.08
CA SER A 315 -26.30 33.59 8.37
C SER A 315 -27.76 33.10 8.43
N SER A 316 -28.28 32.85 9.64
CA SER A 316 -29.69 32.54 9.89
C SER A 316 -30.58 33.78 9.77
N MET A 317 -31.79 33.63 9.21
CA MET A 317 -32.78 34.68 9.00
C MET A 317 -34.02 34.44 9.87
N VAL A 318 -34.70 35.53 10.24
CA VAL A 318 -35.92 35.49 11.07
C VAL A 318 -36.96 36.45 10.50
N THR A 319 -38.20 35.98 10.40
CA THR A 319 -39.40 36.77 10.08
C THR A 319 -40.08 37.19 11.37
N VAL A 320 -40.33 38.49 11.55
CA VAL A 320 -40.82 39.09 12.79
C VAL A 320 -42.01 40.02 12.52
N LEU A 321 -43.08 39.87 13.30
CA LEU A 321 -44.23 40.79 13.36
C LEU A 321 -43.89 42.00 14.24
N ARG A 322 -44.14 43.21 13.74
CA ARG A 322 -43.94 44.49 14.44
C ARG A 322 -45.28 45.10 14.91
N PRO A 323 -45.26 46.06 15.86
CA PRO A 323 -46.48 46.68 16.41
C PRO A 323 -47.37 47.43 15.40
N ASN A 324 -46.87 47.72 14.20
CA ASN A 324 -47.62 48.41 13.14
C ASN A 324 -48.19 47.41 12.10
N ASP A 325 -48.47 46.17 12.50
CA ASP A 325 -48.85 45.04 11.63
C ASP A 325 -47.83 44.67 10.54
N ALA A 326 -46.64 45.28 10.57
CA ALA A 326 -45.61 45.06 9.57
C ALA A 326 -44.84 43.76 9.85
N VAL A 327 -44.90 42.81 8.92
CA VAL A 327 -44.10 41.59 8.93
C VAL A 327 -42.79 41.84 8.17
N THR A 328 -41.66 41.70 8.86
CA THR A 328 -40.33 42.01 8.30
C THR A 328 -39.36 40.86 8.46
N GLU A 329 -38.49 40.65 7.46
CA GLU A 329 -37.43 39.65 7.51
C GLU A 329 -36.08 40.31 7.81
N CYS A 330 -35.31 39.75 8.75
CA CYS A 330 -33.99 40.27 9.10
C CYS A 330 -33.01 39.16 9.51
N PRO A 331 -31.68 39.39 9.41
CA PRO A 331 -30.70 38.46 9.95
C PRO A 331 -30.85 38.31 11.47
N ALA A 332 -30.69 37.09 11.98
CA ALA A 332 -30.79 36.80 13.42
C ALA A 332 -29.81 37.63 14.26
N ALA A 333 -28.67 38.04 13.68
CA ALA A 333 -27.70 38.94 14.31
C ALA A 333 -28.26 40.34 14.64
N MET A 334 -29.37 40.76 14.03
CA MET A 334 -30.04 42.03 14.38
C MET A 334 -30.85 41.94 15.67
N ILE A 335 -31.10 40.75 16.20
CA ILE A 335 -31.87 40.57 17.43
C ILE A 335 -30.97 40.88 18.63
N THR A 336 -31.28 41.99 19.28
CA THR A 336 -30.48 42.54 20.38
C THR A 336 -30.73 41.77 21.68
N GLN A 337 -31.98 41.34 21.91
CA GLN A 337 -32.40 40.65 23.13
C GLN A 337 -33.50 39.65 22.82
N VAL A 338 -33.52 38.53 23.55
CA VAL A 338 -34.65 37.60 23.59
C VAL A 338 -35.43 37.92 24.87
N LEU A 339 -36.73 38.17 24.78
CA LEU A 339 -37.56 38.52 25.93
C LEU A 339 -38.24 37.26 26.48
N ASP A 340 -38.46 37.22 27.79
CA ASP A 340 -39.04 36.07 28.48
C ASP A 340 -40.58 36.07 28.38
N ARG A 341 -41.08 36.15 27.15
CA ARG A 341 -42.49 36.02 26.78
C ARG A 341 -42.61 35.30 25.44
N THR A 342 -43.56 34.38 25.36
CA THR A 342 -43.90 33.62 24.16
C THR A 342 -45.41 33.63 24.00
N PHE A 343 -45.88 33.81 22.78
CA PHE A 343 -47.29 33.73 22.42
C PHE A 343 -47.54 32.46 21.61
N GLU A 344 -48.75 31.93 21.67
CA GLU A 344 -49.14 30.85 20.78
C GLU A 344 -49.36 31.42 19.36
N VAL A 345 -48.85 30.71 18.36
CA VAL A 345 -48.96 31.07 16.95
C VAL A 345 -49.51 29.87 16.21
N ALA A 346 -50.70 29.99 15.62
CA ALA A 346 -51.16 28.99 14.67
C ALA A 346 -50.38 29.15 13.36
N GLU A 347 -49.34 28.34 13.17
CA GLU A 347 -48.45 28.40 12.02
C GLU A 347 -49.18 28.05 10.71
N ALA A 348 -48.90 28.80 9.64
CA ALA A 348 -49.42 28.54 8.30
C ALA A 348 -48.28 28.40 7.28
N PRO A 349 -48.40 27.55 6.25
CA PRO A 349 -47.34 27.32 5.26
C PRO A 349 -47.19 28.44 4.22
N VAL A 350 -47.98 29.52 4.33
CA VAL A 350 -47.99 30.66 3.41
C VAL A 350 -47.73 31.93 4.20
N TYR A 351 -47.04 32.91 3.60
CA TYR A 351 -46.86 34.25 4.17
C TYR A 351 -48.21 34.82 4.64
N PRO A 352 -48.31 35.37 5.87
CA PRO A 352 -47.25 35.80 6.79
C PRO A 352 -46.70 34.71 7.75
N TRP A 353 -46.96 33.43 7.48
CA TRP A 353 -46.54 32.25 8.26
C TRP A 353 -47.38 31.96 9.52
N CYS A 354 -48.52 32.63 9.66
CA CYS A 354 -49.54 32.35 10.67
C CYS A 354 -50.95 32.54 10.08
N THR A 355 -51.98 32.00 10.73
CA THR A 355 -53.37 32.24 10.33
C THR A 355 -53.75 33.72 10.51
N PRO A 356 -54.72 34.25 9.74
CA PRO A 356 -55.19 35.63 9.90
C PRO A 356 -55.68 35.94 11.32
N GLU A 357 -56.39 35.00 11.93
CA GLU A 357 -56.88 35.08 13.31
C GLU A 357 -55.73 35.22 14.32
N SER A 358 -54.69 34.38 14.20
CA SER A 358 -53.49 34.50 15.03
C SER A 358 -52.72 35.80 14.76
N LEU A 359 -52.70 36.31 13.53
CA LEU A 359 -52.01 37.57 13.23
C LEU A 359 -52.66 38.76 13.94
N GLU A 360 -53.99 38.85 13.89
CA GLU A 360 -54.77 39.90 14.58
C GLU A 360 -54.59 39.81 16.10
N GLU A 361 -54.65 38.60 16.65
CA GLU A 361 -54.45 38.37 18.08
C GLU A 361 -53.03 38.75 18.55
N LEU A 362 -52.00 38.35 17.80
CA LEU A 362 -50.61 38.69 18.09
C LEU A 362 -50.34 40.18 17.99
N SER A 363 -50.97 40.88 17.04
CA SER A 363 -50.83 42.33 16.90
C SER A 363 -51.48 43.09 18.06
N ARG A 364 -52.69 42.67 18.46
CA ARG A 364 -53.38 43.20 19.63
C ARG A 364 -52.53 42.99 20.89
N HIS A 365 -52.02 41.77 21.10
CA HIS A 365 -51.12 41.49 22.21
C HIS A 365 -49.87 42.34 22.16
N LEU A 366 -49.23 42.51 21.00
CA LEU A 366 -48.01 43.30 20.85
C LEU A 366 -48.22 44.79 21.18
N SER A 367 -49.43 45.31 20.93
CA SER A 367 -49.83 46.70 21.25
C SER A 367 -50.16 46.91 22.72
N GLU A 368 -50.67 45.87 23.41
CA GLU A 368 -51.05 45.90 24.83
C GLU A 368 -49.88 45.60 25.79
N LEU A 369 -48.68 45.34 25.28
CA LEU A 369 -47.54 44.94 26.11
C LEU A 369 -46.99 46.07 27.01
N PRO A 370 -46.57 45.73 28.24
CA PRO A 370 -45.97 46.70 29.15
C PRO A 370 -44.59 47.18 28.65
N SER A 371 -44.23 48.40 29.04
CA SER A 371 -42.98 49.05 28.64
C SER A 371 -41.72 48.33 29.14
N ARG A 372 -41.79 47.50 30.18
CA ARG A 372 -40.68 46.66 30.66
C ARG A 372 -41.06 45.19 30.68
N ILE A 373 -40.30 44.38 29.96
CA ILE A 373 -40.39 42.91 29.94
C ILE A 373 -38.98 42.38 30.22
N PRO A 374 -38.81 41.43 31.14
CA PRO A 374 -37.49 40.87 31.44
C PRO A 374 -36.91 40.17 30.20
N ALA A 375 -35.61 40.38 29.97
CA ALA A 375 -34.87 39.64 28.96
C ALA A 375 -34.48 38.26 29.50
N LEU A 376 -34.53 37.25 28.63
CA LEU A 376 -34.06 35.92 28.94
C LEU A 376 -32.52 35.96 29.07
N PRO A 377 -31.93 35.50 30.18
CA PRO A 377 -30.48 35.50 30.38
C PRO A 377 -29.83 34.42 29.50
N VAL A 378 -29.51 34.76 28.25
CA VAL A 378 -28.79 33.89 27.33
C VAL A 378 -27.29 33.97 27.67
N LEU A 379 -26.79 32.97 28.39
CA LEU A 379 -25.37 32.84 28.69
C LEU A 379 -24.62 32.37 27.44
N ALA A 380 -23.79 33.24 26.86
CA ALA A 380 -22.81 32.83 25.86
C ALA A 380 -21.58 32.28 26.59
N GLN A 381 -21.07 31.13 26.16
CA GLN A 381 -19.75 30.68 26.59
C GLN A 381 -18.72 31.60 25.94
N ASP A 382 -18.27 32.62 26.69
CA ASP A 382 -17.14 33.46 26.31
C ASP A 382 -15.86 32.64 26.57
N GLU A 383 -15.48 31.75 25.65
CA GLU A 383 -14.10 31.22 25.59
C GLU A 383 -13.16 32.31 25.06
N ARG A 384 -13.15 33.49 25.69
CA ARG A 384 -12.12 34.49 25.46
C ARG A 384 -10.87 34.05 26.23
N GLU A 385 -10.05 33.22 25.60
CA GLU A 385 -8.63 33.15 25.94
C GLU A 385 -7.97 34.50 25.59
N GLU A 386 -8.14 35.50 26.46
CA GLU A 386 -7.40 36.79 26.39
C GLU A 386 -5.90 36.63 26.73
N LEU A 387 -5.43 35.42 27.06
CA LEU A 387 -4.07 35.17 27.53
C LEU A 387 -3.00 34.91 26.46
N THR A 388 -3.30 34.92 25.14
CA THR A 388 -2.31 34.47 24.13
C THR A 388 -1.80 35.50 23.10
N GLU A 389 -2.35 36.73 23.02
CA GLU A 389 -1.83 37.72 22.07
C GLU A 389 -0.56 38.44 22.57
N SER A 390 -0.44 38.69 23.88
CA SER A 390 0.74 39.35 24.47
C SER A 390 1.97 38.45 24.50
N GLN A 391 1.80 37.17 24.84
CA GLN A 391 2.91 36.21 24.94
C GLN A 391 3.58 35.96 23.59
N ILE A 392 2.82 35.84 22.49
CA ILE A 392 3.37 35.55 21.15
C ILE A 392 4.05 36.78 20.54
N ALA A 393 3.54 37.99 20.82
CA ALA A 393 4.21 39.22 20.40
C ALA A 393 5.60 39.34 21.07
N GLN A 394 5.68 39.04 22.37
CA GLN A 394 6.94 38.96 23.10
C GLN A 394 7.87 37.87 22.54
N THR A 395 7.35 36.68 22.20
CA THR A 395 8.16 35.59 21.63
C THR A 395 8.75 35.93 20.25
N LEU A 396 8.08 36.76 19.43
CA LEU A 396 8.59 37.15 18.11
C LEU A 396 9.72 38.18 18.19
N ASP A 397 9.71 39.04 19.20
CA ASP A 397 10.75 40.03 19.48
C ASP A 397 12.01 39.41 20.12
N GLU A 398 11.89 38.21 20.70
CA GLU A 398 13.00 37.40 21.20
C GLU A 398 13.85 36.75 20.09
N PHE A 399 13.34 36.67 18.86
CA PHE A 399 14.14 36.16 17.75
C PHE A 399 15.13 37.21 17.27
N PRO A 400 16.37 36.83 16.88
CA PRO A 400 17.33 37.75 16.25
C PRO A 400 17.01 38.03 14.77
N CYS A 401 16.11 37.27 14.15
CA CYS A 401 15.73 37.40 12.73
C CYS A 401 15.01 38.71 12.33
N PRO A 402 14.18 39.36 13.18
CA PRO A 402 13.51 40.62 12.86
C PRO A 402 14.48 41.78 12.59
N THR A 403 15.61 41.83 13.32
CA THR A 403 16.64 42.87 13.23
C THR A 403 17.85 42.47 12.39
N CYS A 404 17.89 41.23 11.89
CA CYS A 404 19.03 40.71 11.15
C CYS A 404 19.12 41.29 9.72
N PRO A 405 20.31 41.78 9.29
CA PRO A 405 20.51 42.32 7.94
C PRO A 405 20.37 41.26 6.84
N SER A 406 20.55 39.97 7.16
CA SER A 406 20.41 38.86 6.21
C SER A 406 18.96 38.41 5.98
N ARG A 407 17.96 39.01 6.65
CA ARG A 407 16.55 38.62 6.58
C ARG A 407 15.99 38.41 5.15
N PRO A 408 16.13 39.35 4.18
CA PRO A 408 15.55 39.16 2.85
C PRO A 408 16.20 37.99 2.10
N ALA A 409 17.52 37.82 2.26
CA ALA A 409 18.22 36.68 1.70
C ALA A 409 17.78 35.37 2.36
N CYS A 410 17.60 35.34 3.69
CA CYS A 410 17.14 34.14 4.40
C CYS A 410 15.73 33.76 3.97
N GLN A 411 14.83 34.73 3.82
CA GLN A 411 13.47 34.49 3.33
C GLN A 411 13.43 33.85 1.95
N LYS A 412 14.26 34.35 1.03
CA LYS A 412 14.35 33.84 -0.35
C LYS A 412 14.92 32.43 -0.39
N ASP A 413 16.00 32.20 0.35
CA ASP A 413 16.82 31.00 0.20
C ASP A 413 16.38 29.84 1.11
N HIS A 414 15.66 30.14 2.21
CA HIS A 414 15.32 29.16 3.26
C HIS A 414 14.64 27.91 2.72
N ALA A 415 13.66 28.05 1.83
CA ALA A 415 12.89 26.90 1.34
C ALA A 415 13.79 25.88 0.62
N GLN A 416 14.70 26.36 -0.22
CA GLN A 416 15.64 25.52 -0.97
C GLN A 416 16.72 24.94 -0.04
N ALA A 417 17.31 25.78 0.82
CA ALA A 417 18.35 25.37 1.75
C ALA A 417 17.84 24.33 2.76
N LEU A 418 16.62 24.51 3.29
CA LEU A 418 15.98 23.54 4.19
C LEU A 418 15.74 22.20 3.50
N ARG A 419 15.26 22.22 2.25
CA ARG A 419 15.05 21.00 1.45
C ARG A 419 16.36 20.25 1.24
N LEU A 420 17.40 20.93 0.77
CA LEU A 420 18.72 20.32 0.56
C LEU A 420 19.28 19.73 1.85
N ARG A 421 19.12 20.42 2.99
CA ARG A 421 19.60 19.96 4.29
C ARG A 421 18.86 18.70 4.75
N GLN A 422 17.54 18.66 4.55
CA GLN A 422 16.73 17.48 4.84
C GLN A 422 17.10 16.31 3.94
N ASP A 423 17.32 16.55 2.64
CA ASP A 423 17.75 15.53 1.70
C ASP A 423 19.12 14.97 2.08
N MET A 424 20.09 15.82 2.42
CA MET A 424 21.40 15.41 2.92
C MET A 424 21.29 14.57 4.21
N HIS A 425 20.50 15.01 5.19
CA HIS A 425 20.29 14.26 6.43
C HIS A 425 19.67 12.88 6.17
N ARG A 426 18.68 12.82 5.27
CA ARG A 426 18.05 11.56 4.87
C ARG A 426 19.05 10.62 4.20
N HIS A 427 19.88 11.13 3.29
CA HIS A 427 20.89 10.34 2.60
C HIS A 427 21.98 9.86 3.57
N ASN A 428 22.44 10.70 4.51
CA ASN A 428 23.39 10.30 5.56
C ASN A 428 22.85 9.17 6.44
N LYS A 429 21.58 9.26 6.87
CA LYS A 429 20.93 8.17 7.61
C LYS A 429 20.85 6.88 6.81
N LEU A 430 20.47 6.97 5.53
CA LEU A 430 20.41 5.81 4.64
C LEU A 430 21.81 5.19 4.46
N LEU A 431 22.86 6.02 4.32
CA LEU A 431 24.23 5.56 4.17
C LEU A 431 24.70 4.74 5.36
N GLN A 432 24.45 5.25 6.58
CA GLN A 432 24.76 4.54 7.81
C GLN A 432 24.01 3.20 7.89
N ALA A 433 22.73 3.19 7.51
CA ALA A 433 21.91 1.99 7.47
C ALA A 433 22.41 0.96 6.44
N LEU A 434 22.92 1.38 5.28
CA LEU A 434 23.49 0.47 4.28
C LEU A 434 24.81 -0.15 4.77
N ARG A 435 25.68 0.63 5.40
CA ARG A 435 27.01 0.17 5.86
C ARG A 435 26.92 -0.76 7.07
N HIS A 436 26.05 -0.46 8.03
CA HIS A 436 26.01 -1.18 9.32
C HIS A 436 24.72 -1.98 9.53
N GLY A 437 23.75 -1.91 8.61
CA GLY A 437 22.43 -2.51 8.81
C GLY A 437 22.44 -4.02 9.02
N LEU A 438 23.31 -4.75 8.33
CA LEU A 438 23.46 -6.20 8.55
C LEU A 438 24.04 -6.51 9.93
N TRP A 439 25.06 -5.77 10.36
CA TRP A 439 25.66 -5.91 11.67
C TRP A 439 24.68 -5.57 12.80
N HIS A 440 23.95 -4.46 12.69
CA HIS A 440 22.93 -4.11 13.69
C HIS A 440 21.81 -5.17 13.78
N LYS A 441 21.40 -5.76 12.65
CA LYS A 441 20.42 -6.86 12.64
C LYS A 441 20.94 -8.14 13.28
N PHE A 442 22.26 -8.36 13.25
CA PHE A 442 22.93 -9.44 13.96
C PHE A 442 22.95 -9.16 15.47
N GLN A 443 23.46 -7.99 15.88
CA GLN A 443 23.53 -7.58 17.29
C GLN A 443 22.16 -7.62 17.96
N ALA A 444 21.13 -7.04 17.33
CA ALA A 444 19.78 -7.02 17.89
C ALA A 444 19.21 -8.44 18.16
N ARG A 445 19.60 -9.45 17.38
CA ARG A 445 19.20 -10.84 17.62
C ARG A 445 20.06 -11.52 18.69
N ALA A 446 21.36 -11.24 18.70
CA ALA A 446 22.27 -11.76 19.73
C ALA A 446 21.89 -11.24 21.14
N ASP A 447 21.52 -9.96 21.25
CA ASP A 447 21.13 -9.34 22.52
C ASP A 447 19.77 -9.84 23.03
N ALA A 448 18.84 -10.12 22.11
CA ALA A 448 17.54 -10.69 22.46
C ALA A 448 17.68 -12.07 23.14
N ASP A 449 18.62 -12.90 22.71
CA ASP A 449 18.88 -14.19 23.35
C ASP A 449 19.58 -14.03 24.71
N LEU A 450 20.53 -13.11 24.84
CA LEU A 450 21.24 -12.84 26.09
C LEU A 450 20.31 -12.32 27.20
N SER A 451 19.33 -11.51 26.85
CA SER A 451 18.32 -10.99 27.79
C SER A 451 17.34 -12.08 28.27
N SER A 452 17.06 -13.09 27.44
CA SER A 452 16.22 -14.25 27.82
C SER A 452 16.88 -15.18 28.86
N HIS A 453 18.22 -15.27 28.86
CA HIS A 453 18.98 -16.08 29.82
C HIS A 453 19.21 -15.38 31.17
N ARG A 454 19.27 -14.05 31.22
CA ARG A 454 19.35 -13.32 32.50
C ARG A 454 18.06 -13.39 33.32
N GLY A 455 16.91 -13.67 32.68
CA GLY A 455 15.61 -13.80 33.36
C GLY A 455 15.31 -15.17 33.98
N ARG A 456 16.14 -16.20 33.76
CA ARG A 456 15.92 -17.57 34.29
C ARG A 456 16.94 -18.02 35.36
N GLY A 457 17.84 -17.13 35.78
CA GLY A 457 18.92 -17.43 36.74
C GLY A 457 18.65 -17.10 38.22
N MET A 458 17.45 -16.60 38.57
CA MET A 458 17.05 -16.34 39.97
C MET A 458 15.89 -17.25 40.37
N GLY A 459 16.13 -18.57 40.34
CA GLY A 459 15.29 -19.57 41.01
C GLY A 459 15.94 -19.92 42.34
N THR A 460 15.27 -19.57 43.42
CA THR A 460 15.63 -19.78 44.83
C THR A 460 16.08 -21.21 45.11
N ALA A 461 17.33 -21.39 45.58
CA ALA A 461 17.75 -22.60 46.26
C ALA A 461 17.17 -22.58 47.69
N HIS A 462 16.26 -23.51 47.99
CA HIS A 462 15.86 -23.83 49.36
C HIS A 462 16.94 -24.71 50.01
N PRO A 463 17.43 -24.39 51.22
CA PRO A 463 18.25 -25.32 51.97
C PRO A 463 17.36 -26.36 52.68
N HIS A 464 17.93 -27.54 52.89
CA HIS A 464 17.38 -28.64 53.68
C HIS A 464 17.03 -28.25 55.13
#